data_AF-A0A399YMU5-F1
#
_entry.id   AF-A0A399YMU5-F1
#
_cell.length_a   1.000
_cell.length_b   1.000
_cell.length_c   1.000
_cell.angle_alpha   90.00
_cell.angle_beta   90.00
_cell.angle_gamma   90.00
#
_symmetry.space_group_name_H-M   'P 1'
#
loop_
_entity.id
_entity.type
_entity.pdbx_description
1 polymer ?
#
loop_
_entity_poly.entity_id
_entity_poly.type
_entity_poly.pdbx_seq_one_letter_code
_entity_poly.pdbx_strand_id
1 'polypeptide(L)'
;MDLHLHTPASNDYQEPRIGYLDILRQAAARGLDIIAITDHNTVGGYAAMQKEVEQLLWLESRGRIDLSEQRLLDEYRRVLGKLLVLPGFEFTATFGFHILGIFPPETPVSYLEHLLLTLRVPMASLRVGSQSVGATSDVLTAYEVIHEAGGLVIAAHANSGNGVMLRGLDFGGQTRIAYTQDPNLHALEVTDLEKRGNQTTRRFFDGSKPEYPRPMRCIQGSDAHRLIRESANSPYLGVGDRVTEILLEEVSFEALAQVIRGNDHSLTRPYRGTAKAVDFVQTAREEGESLVQSFHPSMNQRGGHLDNILRDICAMANTNGGTIYVGIPADPKAKPEGVREPHKAIESLQGMIAKRFSPEPQVTIDSLPTQGTAVMRIAVQPGPDAPYAIDYNQFYVRDEAETTLAVRDEIVHMVERALGQRESAPPARTEAAAVEPAPKPAPPSRNEPARSSGRGGGGRAGYEHPRTGVEHVDSQERDGVIYHTLRDLRNGNLINNVTRSSARRLWHYAITQVESSPPDLAAAQWHDNVAVLNRRQKSNMTLYDLAVREGNQVHIYYGVTDSGLSDGMLALVGDATRE
;
A
#
# COMPACT_ATOMS: atom_id res chain seq x y z
N MET A 1 19.93 -4.71 1.11
CA MET A 1 19.88 -3.90 -0.13
C MET A 1 19.64 -2.46 0.22
N ASP A 2 20.25 -1.54 -0.52
CA ASP A 2 20.06 -0.09 -0.35
C ASP A 2 19.68 0.55 -1.68
N LEU A 3 18.39 0.86 -1.84
CA LEU A 3 17.80 1.25 -3.12
C LEU A 3 17.68 2.78 -3.28
N HIS A 4 18.24 3.56 -2.37
CA HIS A 4 18.20 5.01 -2.40
C HIS A 4 19.55 5.57 -1.96
N LEU A 5 20.39 5.93 -2.94
CA LEU A 5 21.74 6.46 -2.73
C LEU A 5 22.00 7.63 -3.68
N HIS A 6 22.61 8.69 -3.15
CA HIS A 6 23.14 9.79 -3.95
C HIS A 6 24.64 9.64 -4.15
N THR A 7 25.15 10.30 -5.17
CA THR A 7 26.57 10.39 -5.51
C THR A 7 26.96 11.86 -5.68
N PRO A 8 28.25 12.17 -5.92
CA PRO A 8 28.68 13.54 -6.23
C PRO A 8 28.02 14.19 -7.47
N ALA A 9 27.23 13.43 -8.25
CA ALA A 9 26.41 14.01 -9.31
C ALA A 9 25.14 14.72 -8.79
N SER A 10 24.74 14.46 -7.54
CA SER A 10 23.72 15.25 -6.83
C SER A 10 24.38 16.49 -6.19
N ASN A 11 23.77 17.66 -6.37
CA ASN A 11 24.38 18.94 -5.97
C ASN A 11 24.58 19.10 -4.45
N ASP A 12 23.81 18.38 -3.66
CA ASP A 12 23.83 18.45 -2.20
C ASP A 12 24.60 17.28 -1.56
N TYR A 13 25.27 16.46 -2.37
CA TYR A 13 26.22 15.47 -1.87
C TYR A 13 27.37 16.17 -1.14
N GLN A 14 27.57 15.82 0.14
CA GLN A 14 28.40 16.59 1.07
C GLN A 14 29.90 16.43 0.79
N GLU A 15 30.29 15.36 0.10
CA GLU A 15 31.69 14.96 -0.10
C GLU A 15 32.04 14.87 -1.61
N PRO A 16 32.16 16.01 -2.33
CA PRO A 16 32.25 16.02 -3.80
C PRO A 16 33.54 15.43 -4.37
N ARG A 17 34.52 15.09 -3.51
CA ARG A 17 35.81 14.50 -3.92
C ARG A 17 35.83 12.96 -3.82
N ILE A 18 34.77 12.35 -3.32
CA ILE A 18 34.67 10.89 -3.19
C ILE A 18 34.49 10.27 -4.57
N GLY A 19 35.25 9.21 -4.87
CA GLY A 19 35.09 8.48 -6.12
C GLY A 19 33.92 7.52 -6.08
N TYR A 20 33.38 7.15 -7.24
CA TYR A 20 32.30 6.16 -7.32
C TYR A 20 32.73 4.81 -6.76
N LEU A 21 33.97 4.38 -7.00
CA LEU A 21 34.53 3.16 -6.42
C LEU A 21 34.50 3.18 -4.88
N ASP A 22 34.67 4.32 -4.23
CA ASP A 22 34.64 4.41 -2.76
C ASP A 22 33.22 4.13 -2.23
N ILE A 23 32.19 4.65 -2.91
CA ILE A 23 30.78 4.34 -2.62
C ILE A 23 30.53 2.83 -2.76
N LEU A 24 30.99 2.23 -3.87
CA LEU A 24 30.85 0.79 -4.11
C LEU A 24 31.60 -0.04 -3.06
N ARG A 25 32.81 0.38 -2.66
CA ARG A 25 33.59 -0.25 -1.60
C ARG A 25 32.88 -0.20 -0.27
N GLN A 26 32.29 0.93 0.08
CA GLN A 26 31.53 1.09 1.31
C GLN A 26 30.29 0.20 1.31
N ALA A 27 29.54 0.16 0.21
CA ALA A 27 28.40 -0.75 0.05
C ALA A 27 28.81 -2.22 0.22
N ALA A 28 29.91 -2.64 -0.43
CA ALA A 28 30.44 -3.99 -0.28
C ALA A 28 30.95 -4.28 1.14
N ALA A 29 31.58 -3.30 1.81
CA ALA A 29 32.03 -3.43 3.20
C ALA A 29 30.87 -3.55 4.19
N ARG A 30 29.71 -2.95 3.88
CA ARG A 30 28.46 -3.11 4.62
C ARG A 30 27.73 -4.43 4.31
N GLY A 31 28.26 -5.25 3.40
CA GLY A 31 27.68 -6.54 3.04
C GLY A 31 26.38 -6.41 2.24
N LEU A 32 26.26 -5.37 1.41
CA LEU A 32 25.11 -5.20 0.53
C LEU A 32 25.29 -6.02 -0.75
N ASP A 33 24.21 -6.69 -1.18
CA ASP A 33 24.19 -7.44 -2.45
C ASP A 33 23.65 -6.62 -3.62
N ILE A 34 22.71 -5.70 -3.36
CA ILE A 34 22.12 -4.79 -4.35
C ILE A 34 22.15 -3.36 -3.82
N ILE A 35 22.58 -2.43 -4.68
CA ILE A 35 22.40 -1.00 -4.52
C ILE A 35 21.77 -0.36 -5.76
N ALA A 36 21.09 0.78 -5.59
CA ALA A 36 20.67 1.63 -6.69
C ALA A 36 21.28 3.03 -6.54
N ILE A 37 21.85 3.55 -7.64
CA ILE A 37 22.30 4.95 -7.71
C ILE A 37 21.10 5.77 -8.18
N THR A 38 20.62 6.69 -7.36
CA THR A 38 19.38 7.43 -7.56
C THR A 38 19.59 8.93 -7.34
N ASP A 39 20.48 9.52 -8.13
CA ASP A 39 20.77 10.96 -8.03
C ASP A 39 19.54 11.84 -8.33
N HIS A 40 19.50 13.06 -7.76
CA HIS A 40 18.36 13.96 -7.92
C HIS A 40 18.20 14.40 -9.38
N ASN A 41 17.11 14.01 -10.03
CA ASN A 41 16.76 14.44 -11.39
C ASN A 41 17.88 14.22 -12.42
N THR A 42 18.76 13.24 -12.20
CA THR A 42 19.86 12.90 -13.10
C THR A 42 20.25 11.43 -12.94
N VAL A 43 20.85 10.87 -13.97
CA VAL A 43 21.53 9.57 -13.95
C VAL A 43 23.06 9.73 -14.05
N GLY A 44 23.54 10.96 -13.85
CA GLY A 44 24.93 11.35 -14.09
C GLY A 44 25.95 10.55 -13.27
N GLY A 45 25.64 10.19 -12.02
CA GLY A 45 26.54 9.41 -11.17
C GLY A 45 26.76 8.01 -11.72
N TYR A 46 25.66 7.32 -12.07
CA TYR A 46 25.73 6.00 -12.70
C TYR A 46 26.46 6.05 -14.05
N ALA A 47 26.13 7.05 -14.88
CA ALA A 47 26.76 7.25 -16.19
C ALA A 47 28.28 7.50 -16.10
N ALA A 48 28.71 8.32 -15.14
CA ALA A 48 30.12 8.62 -14.93
C ALA A 48 30.89 7.38 -14.44
N MET A 49 30.30 6.60 -13.54
CA MET A 49 30.86 5.34 -13.07
C MET A 49 31.00 4.32 -14.20
N GLN A 50 29.96 4.12 -15.03
CA GLN A 50 30.04 3.25 -16.21
C GLN A 50 31.13 3.71 -17.18
N LYS A 51 31.20 5.00 -17.47
CA LYS A 51 32.22 5.57 -18.38
C LYS A 51 33.64 5.36 -17.87
N GLU A 52 33.86 5.47 -16.56
CA GLU A 52 35.15 5.19 -15.93
C GLU A 52 35.56 3.73 -16.13
N VAL A 53 34.64 2.79 -15.89
CA VAL A 53 34.87 1.35 -16.10
C VAL A 53 35.11 1.04 -17.59
N GLU A 54 34.32 1.60 -18.49
CA GLU A 54 34.49 1.45 -19.94
C GLU A 54 35.84 1.96 -20.43
N GLN A 55 36.29 3.11 -19.92
CA GLN A 55 37.58 3.69 -20.26
C GLN A 55 38.73 2.77 -19.83
N LEU A 56 38.66 2.22 -18.62
CA LEU A 56 39.66 1.28 -18.10
C LEU A 56 39.70 -0.01 -18.93
N LEU A 57 38.52 -0.59 -19.23
CA LEU A 57 38.41 -1.77 -20.10
C LEU A 57 38.95 -1.51 -21.51
N TRP A 58 38.71 -0.31 -22.05
CA TRP A 58 39.23 0.08 -23.36
C TRP A 58 40.76 0.17 -23.35
N LEU A 59 41.36 0.76 -22.31
CA LEU A 59 42.82 0.83 -22.14
C LEU A 59 43.45 -0.56 -22.01
N GLU A 60 42.83 -1.46 -21.25
CA GLU A 60 43.26 -2.86 -21.12
C GLU A 60 43.21 -3.58 -22.47
N SER A 61 42.10 -3.45 -23.22
CA SER A 61 41.93 -4.09 -24.53
C SER A 61 42.97 -3.64 -25.57
N ARG A 62 43.54 -2.44 -25.40
CA ARG A 62 44.59 -1.87 -26.26
C ARG A 62 46.00 -2.16 -25.75
N GLY A 63 46.15 -2.83 -24.59
CA GLY A 63 47.43 -3.05 -23.95
C GLY A 63 48.13 -1.75 -23.51
N ARG A 64 47.35 -0.70 -23.23
CA ARG A 64 47.85 0.64 -22.87
C ARG A 64 47.55 1.02 -21.41
N ILE A 65 46.98 0.11 -20.64
CA ILE A 65 46.65 0.32 -19.23
C ILE A 65 47.93 0.35 -18.39
N ASP A 66 48.01 1.32 -17.48
CA ASP A 66 49.12 1.40 -16.52
C ASP A 66 48.87 0.53 -15.27
N LEU A 67 49.86 0.45 -14.37
CA LEU A 67 49.76 -0.36 -13.15
C LEU A 67 48.72 0.17 -12.14
N SER A 68 48.50 1.48 -12.07
CA SER A 68 47.49 2.08 -11.20
C SER A 68 46.07 1.89 -11.74
N GLU A 69 45.89 2.07 -13.04
CA GLU A 69 44.65 1.85 -13.77
C GLU A 69 44.27 0.36 -13.74
N GLN A 70 45.23 -0.55 -13.88
CA GLN A 70 44.97 -1.99 -13.75
C GLN A 70 44.47 -2.33 -12.35
N ARG A 71 45.10 -1.79 -11.29
CA ARG A 71 44.63 -1.99 -9.91
C ARG A 71 43.22 -1.44 -9.70
N LEU A 72 42.91 -0.30 -10.31
CA LEU A 72 41.58 0.31 -10.24
C LEU A 72 40.54 -0.57 -10.94
N LEU A 73 40.85 -1.08 -12.14
CA LEU A 73 39.99 -1.98 -12.90
C LEU A 73 39.76 -3.31 -12.17
N ASP A 74 40.82 -3.90 -11.60
CA ASP A 74 40.73 -5.14 -10.83
C ASP A 74 39.85 -4.96 -9.58
N GLU A 75 39.92 -3.79 -8.95
CA GLU A 75 39.05 -3.42 -7.83
C GLU A 75 37.59 -3.24 -8.26
N TYR A 76 37.31 -2.58 -9.39
CA TYR A 76 35.96 -2.51 -9.95
C TYR A 76 35.41 -3.91 -10.24
N ARG A 77 36.19 -4.79 -10.88
CA ARG A 77 35.81 -6.19 -11.13
C ARG A 77 35.49 -6.94 -9.84
N ARG A 78 36.33 -6.77 -8.81
CA ARG A 78 36.17 -7.41 -7.50
C ARG A 78 34.89 -6.98 -6.80
N VAL A 79 34.53 -5.70 -6.87
CA VAL A 79 33.35 -5.15 -6.20
C VAL A 79 32.08 -5.43 -7.00
N LEU A 80 32.07 -5.14 -8.31
CA LEU A 80 30.92 -5.38 -9.19
C LEU A 80 30.61 -6.88 -9.35
N GLY A 81 31.59 -7.77 -9.18
CA GLY A 81 31.36 -9.22 -9.13
C GLY A 81 30.60 -9.71 -7.89
N LYS A 82 30.40 -8.86 -6.88
CA LYS A 82 29.68 -9.18 -5.63
C LYS A 82 28.48 -8.29 -5.37
N LEU A 83 28.40 -7.16 -6.08
CA LEU A 83 27.44 -6.10 -5.83
C LEU A 83 26.72 -5.77 -7.15
N LEU A 84 25.42 -6.00 -7.19
CA LEU A 84 24.57 -5.55 -8.28
C LEU A 84 24.29 -4.06 -8.11
N VAL A 85 24.67 -3.26 -9.11
CA VAL A 85 24.44 -1.81 -9.12
C VAL A 85 23.38 -1.47 -10.15
N LEU A 86 22.24 -1.00 -9.68
CA LEU A 86 21.09 -0.66 -10.51
C LEU A 86 21.11 0.82 -10.90
N PRO A 87 20.84 1.15 -12.17
CA PRO A 87 20.60 2.52 -12.58
C PRO A 87 19.25 3.01 -12.05
N GLY A 88 19.21 4.26 -11.60
CA GLY A 88 17.99 4.92 -11.21
C GLY A 88 18.17 6.42 -11.09
N PHE A 89 17.11 7.10 -10.68
CA PHE A 89 17.11 8.52 -10.36
C PHE A 89 16.06 8.78 -9.29
N GLU A 90 16.25 9.84 -8.51
CA GLU A 90 15.22 10.40 -7.65
C GLU A 90 14.61 11.63 -8.33
N PHE A 91 13.40 11.48 -8.86
CA PHE A 91 12.69 12.53 -9.55
C PHE A 91 11.90 13.40 -8.57
N THR A 92 12.03 14.72 -8.71
CA THR A 92 11.25 15.69 -7.96
C THR A 92 10.02 16.09 -8.79
N ALA A 93 8.86 15.58 -8.39
CA ALA A 93 7.56 15.91 -8.97
C ALA A 93 7.05 17.29 -8.52
N THR A 94 5.93 17.71 -9.13
CA THR A 94 5.20 18.92 -8.72
C THR A 94 4.95 18.92 -7.21
N PHE A 95 5.07 20.08 -6.56
CA PHE A 95 5.03 20.28 -5.11
C PHE A 95 6.24 19.74 -4.33
N GLY A 96 7.29 19.27 -5.01
CA GLY A 96 8.55 18.88 -4.38
C GLY A 96 8.55 17.44 -3.88
N PHE A 97 7.63 16.59 -4.33
CA PHE A 97 7.58 15.18 -3.93
C PHE A 97 8.65 14.37 -4.64
N HIS A 98 9.33 13.49 -3.92
CA HIS A 98 10.37 12.65 -4.50
C HIS A 98 9.86 11.25 -4.84
N ILE A 99 10.26 10.78 -6.03
CA ILE A 99 9.86 9.49 -6.60
C ILE A 99 11.11 8.83 -7.16
N LEU A 100 11.39 7.60 -6.72
CA LEU A 100 12.48 6.81 -7.26
C LEU A 100 11.99 6.02 -8.47
N GLY A 101 12.77 6.07 -9.54
CA GLY A 101 12.71 5.13 -10.65
C GLY A 101 13.98 4.27 -10.65
N ILE A 102 13.85 2.96 -10.49
CA ILE A 102 14.97 2.00 -10.53
C ILE A 102 14.78 1.06 -11.73
N PHE A 103 15.82 0.85 -12.51
CA PHE A 103 15.73 0.18 -13.81
C PHE A 103 16.69 -1.02 -13.91
N PRO A 104 16.47 -1.93 -14.87
CA PRO A 104 17.42 -3.00 -15.18
C PRO A 104 18.81 -2.43 -15.50
N PRO A 105 19.90 -3.13 -15.11
CA PRO A 105 21.28 -2.68 -15.37
C PRO A 105 21.62 -2.55 -16.86
N GLU A 106 20.89 -3.23 -17.74
CA GLU A 106 21.03 -3.15 -19.20
C GLU A 106 20.39 -1.89 -19.81
N THR A 107 19.65 -1.12 -19.01
CA THR A 107 18.92 0.07 -19.49
C THR A 107 19.91 1.15 -19.94
N PRO A 108 19.84 1.63 -21.19
CA PRO A 108 20.77 2.64 -21.68
C PRO A 108 20.60 3.96 -20.92
N VAL A 109 21.72 4.59 -20.54
CA VAL A 109 21.73 5.90 -19.87
C VAL A 109 20.95 6.95 -20.68
N SER A 110 21.11 6.96 -21.99
CA SER A 110 20.41 7.89 -22.90
C SER A 110 18.88 7.71 -22.87
N TYR A 111 18.39 6.50 -22.62
CA TYR A 111 16.97 6.23 -22.46
C TYR A 111 16.44 6.82 -21.15
N LEU A 112 17.21 6.71 -20.06
CA LEU A 112 16.86 7.30 -18.77
C LEU A 112 16.89 8.84 -18.81
N GLU A 113 17.87 9.44 -19.49
CA GLU A 113 17.91 10.88 -19.75
C GLU A 113 16.68 11.35 -20.54
N HIS A 114 16.28 10.60 -21.58
CA HIS A 114 15.06 10.88 -22.34
C HIS A 114 13.79 10.78 -21.47
N LEU A 115 13.74 9.83 -20.55
CA LEU A 115 12.63 9.66 -19.61
C LEU A 115 12.53 10.88 -18.68
N LEU A 116 13.64 11.36 -18.12
CA LEU A 116 13.66 12.58 -17.31
C LEU A 116 13.18 13.82 -18.11
N LEU A 117 13.52 13.90 -19.40
CA LEU A 117 12.99 14.96 -20.28
C LEU A 117 11.49 14.84 -20.53
N THR A 118 10.99 13.61 -20.65
CA THR A 118 9.55 13.32 -20.78
C THR A 118 8.81 13.77 -19.51
N LEU A 119 9.43 13.63 -18.33
CA LEU A 119 8.96 14.15 -17.04
C LEU A 119 9.16 15.67 -16.86
N ARG A 120 9.53 16.37 -17.94
CA ARG A 120 9.75 17.82 -18.00
C ARG A 120 10.86 18.33 -17.09
N VAL A 121 11.85 17.49 -16.77
CA VAL A 121 13.08 17.94 -16.11
C VAL A 121 13.84 18.87 -17.07
N PRO A 122 14.19 20.10 -16.67
CA PRO A 122 14.97 21.00 -17.51
C PRO A 122 16.33 20.40 -17.87
N MET A 123 16.75 20.52 -19.13
CA MET A 123 18.05 20.06 -19.62
C MET A 123 19.24 20.55 -18.78
N ALA A 124 19.15 21.77 -18.22
CA ALA A 124 20.19 22.32 -17.35
C ALA A 124 20.31 21.56 -16.02
N SER A 125 19.19 21.10 -15.48
CA SER A 125 19.13 20.38 -14.20
C SER A 125 19.65 18.96 -14.29
N LEU A 126 19.51 18.30 -15.46
CA LEU A 126 20.08 16.97 -15.73
C LEU A 126 21.60 16.93 -15.50
N ARG A 127 22.31 18.05 -15.70
CA ARG A 127 23.77 18.12 -15.54
C ARG A 127 24.22 18.39 -14.11
N VAL A 128 23.35 18.98 -13.29
CA VAL A 128 23.71 19.50 -11.96
C VAL A 128 23.17 18.60 -10.84
N GLY A 129 22.13 17.81 -11.12
CA GLY A 129 21.52 16.94 -10.13
C GLY A 129 20.85 17.73 -9.01
N SER A 130 19.98 18.67 -9.37
CA SER A 130 19.37 19.61 -8.41
C SER A 130 18.12 19.02 -7.76
N GLN A 131 17.98 19.21 -6.44
CA GLN A 131 16.76 18.90 -5.67
C GLN A 131 15.55 19.76 -6.03
N SER A 132 15.77 20.96 -6.56
CA SER A 132 14.71 21.93 -6.83
C SER A 132 14.64 22.22 -8.32
N VAL A 133 13.86 21.40 -9.02
CA VAL A 133 13.44 21.64 -10.40
C VAL A 133 12.11 22.39 -10.41
N GLY A 134 11.88 23.16 -11.48
CA GLY A 134 10.69 24.00 -11.66
C GLY A 134 9.39 23.20 -11.85
N ALA A 135 8.51 23.63 -12.75
CA ALA A 135 7.25 22.91 -13.02
C ALA A 135 7.49 21.59 -13.79
N THR A 136 7.86 20.54 -13.07
CA THR A 136 7.97 19.16 -13.57
C THR A 136 6.60 18.47 -13.63
N SER A 137 6.54 17.22 -14.09
CA SER A 137 5.31 16.42 -14.07
C SER A 137 4.75 16.22 -12.64
N ASP A 138 3.46 15.94 -12.52
CA ASP A 138 2.84 15.56 -11.24
C ASP A 138 3.17 14.11 -10.85
N VAL A 139 2.81 13.74 -9.61
CA VAL A 139 3.15 12.44 -9.01
C VAL A 139 2.57 11.26 -9.78
N LEU A 140 1.31 11.34 -10.22
CA LEU A 140 0.63 10.21 -10.87
C LEU A 140 1.19 9.99 -12.27
N THR A 141 1.39 11.08 -13.03
CA THR A 141 2.07 11.03 -14.33
C THR A 141 3.47 10.43 -14.21
N ALA A 142 4.21 10.77 -13.16
CA ALA A 142 5.54 10.21 -12.94
C ALA A 142 5.51 8.70 -12.67
N TYR A 143 4.53 8.22 -11.89
CA TYR A 143 4.36 6.78 -11.66
C TYR A 143 4.06 6.02 -12.95
N GLU A 144 3.12 6.53 -13.75
CA GLU A 144 2.75 5.93 -15.04
C GLU A 144 3.96 5.84 -15.98
N VAL A 145 4.65 6.96 -16.23
CA VAL A 145 5.79 7.02 -17.17
C VAL A 145 6.93 6.10 -16.74
N ILE A 146 7.26 6.03 -15.44
CA ILE A 146 8.34 5.16 -14.95
C ILE A 146 7.93 3.69 -15.04
N HIS A 147 6.67 3.36 -14.72
CA HIS A 147 6.14 2.01 -14.82
C HIS A 147 6.13 1.51 -16.27
N GLU A 148 5.63 2.31 -17.22
CA GLU A 148 5.60 1.99 -18.64
C GLU A 148 7.01 1.80 -19.23
N ALA A 149 7.99 2.53 -18.72
CA ALA A 149 9.40 2.37 -19.08
C ALA A 149 10.07 1.12 -18.49
N GLY A 150 9.33 0.27 -17.76
CA GLY A 150 9.81 -0.98 -17.17
C GLY A 150 10.50 -0.81 -15.82
N GLY A 151 10.50 0.40 -15.26
CA GLY A 151 11.12 0.71 -13.97
C GLY A 151 10.30 0.23 -12.76
N LEU A 152 10.97 0.16 -11.62
CA LEU A 152 10.36 0.08 -10.30
C LEU A 152 10.11 1.49 -9.79
N VAL A 153 8.83 1.79 -9.62
CA VAL A 153 8.31 3.03 -9.04
C VAL A 153 8.23 2.90 -7.52
N ILE A 154 8.97 3.74 -6.80
CA ILE A 154 8.97 3.77 -5.34
C ILE A 154 8.74 5.22 -4.90
N ALA A 155 7.77 5.45 -4.02
CA ALA A 155 7.61 6.78 -3.42
C ALA A 155 8.68 6.96 -2.33
N ALA A 156 9.61 7.90 -2.56
CA ALA A 156 10.75 8.13 -1.68
C ALA A 156 10.29 8.69 -0.33
N HIS A 157 10.97 8.25 0.74
CA HIS A 157 10.82 8.71 2.13
C HIS A 157 9.43 9.28 2.46
N ALA A 158 8.38 8.49 2.18
CA ALA A 158 7.00 8.91 2.05
C ALA A 158 6.46 9.64 3.30
N ASN A 159 7.01 9.32 4.47
CA ASN A 159 6.66 9.91 5.76
C ASN A 159 7.56 11.09 6.21
N SER A 160 8.37 11.64 5.31
CA SER A 160 9.34 12.71 5.56
C SER A 160 8.96 14.03 4.86
N GLY A 161 9.85 15.02 4.88
CA GLY A 161 9.67 16.40 4.41
C GLY A 161 9.51 16.59 2.89
N ASN A 162 9.84 15.59 2.06
CA ASN A 162 9.59 15.58 0.61
C ASN A 162 8.79 14.33 0.18
N GLY A 163 8.22 13.62 1.17
CA GLY A 163 7.46 12.39 0.94
C GLY A 163 6.00 12.68 0.59
N VAL A 164 5.39 11.79 -0.20
CA VAL A 164 3.99 11.92 -0.64
C VAL A 164 2.95 11.91 0.51
N MET A 165 3.34 11.51 1.72
CA MET A 165 2.47 11.56 2.92
C MET A 165 2.71 12.78 3.81
N LEU A 166 3.41 13.81 3.33
CA LEU A 166 3.77 14.96 4.14
C LEU A 166 2.61 15.49 4.99
N ARG A 167 2.83 15.53 6.31
CA ARG A 167 1.93 16.19 7.26
C ARG A 167 2.30 17.66 7.32
N GLY A 168 1.50 18.54 6.73
CA GLY A 168 1.69 19.99 6.83
C GLY A 168 1.37 20.79 5.57
N LEU A 169 1.22 20.13 4.41
CA LEU A 169 0.55 20.72 3.26
C LEU A 169 -0.94 20.35 3.35
N ASP A 170 -1.82 21.33 3.14
CA ASP A 170 -3.29 21.22 3.17
C ASP A 170 -3.84 20.36 2.01
N PHE A 171 -3.22 19.22 1.73
CA PHE A 171 -3.77 18.23 0.82
C PHE A 171 -4.88 17.48 1.52
N GLY A 172 -6.06 17.48 0.91
CA GLY A 172 -7.19 16.66 1.35
C GLY A 172 -6.81 15.17 1.38
N GLY A 173 -7.44 14.41 2.27
CA GLY A 173 -7.16 12.97 2.46
C GLY A 173 -7.22 12.15 1.16
N GLN A 174 -8.05 12.56 0.20
CA GLN A 174 -8.19 11.91 -1.11
C GLN A 174 -6.92 11.95 -1.95
N THR A 175 -6.18 13.07 -1.94
CA THR A 175 -4.92 13.19 -2.70
C THR A 175 -3.85 12.26 -2.14
N ARG A 176 -3.79 12.11 -0.81
CA ARG A 176 -2.84 11.18 -0.18
C ARG A 176 -3.15 9.73 -0.52
N ILE A 177 -4.44 9.36 -0.53
CA ILE A 177 -4.87 8.02 -0.95
C ILE A 177 -4.47 7.79 -2.41
N ALA A 178 -4.77 8.73 -3.31
CA ALA A 178 -4.39 8.62 -4.72
C ALA A 178 -2.87 8.42 -4.89
N TYR A 179 -2.03 9.20 -4.21
CA TYR A 179 -0.57 9.08 -4.34
C TYR A 179 0.01 7.81 -3.69
N THR A 180 -0.66 7.20 -2.73
CA THR A 180 -0.12 6.03 -2.00
C THR A 180 -0.76 4.71 -2.41
N GLN A 181 -1.86 4.74 -3.16
CA GLN A 181 -2.61 3.55 -3.59
C GLN A 181 -2.66 3.41 -5.12
N ASP A 182 -1.97 4.29 -5.86
CA ASP A 182 -1.92 4.26 -7.32
C ASP A 182 -1.44 2.89 -7.86
N PRO A 183 -2.12 2.29 -8.84
CA PRO A 183 -1.75 0.97 -9.38
C PRO A 183 -0.30 0.87 -9.90
N ASN A 184 0.27 1.96 -10.43
CA ASN A 184 1.63 1.98 -10.98
C ASN A 184 2.71 2.11 -9.89
N LEU A 185 2.31 2.49 -8.66
CA LEU A 185 3.22 2.53 -7.51
C LEU A 185 3.46 1.11 -6.98
N HIS A 186 4.73 0.73 -6.81
CA HIS A 186 5.10 -0.62 -6.40
C HIS A 186 5.48 -0.72 -4.91
N ALA A 187 6.18 0.28 -4.37
CA ALA A 187 6.56 0.30 -2.96
C ALA A 187 6.60 1.72 -2.38
N LEU A 188 6.51 1.79 -1.06
CA LEU A 188 6.67 3.02 -0.27
C LEU A 188 7.98 2.93 0.50
N GLU A 189 8.89 3.88 0.29
CA GLU A 189 10.04 4.01 1.16
C GLU A 189 9.64 4.78 2.43
N VAL A 190 9.92 4.22 3.60
CA VAL A 190 9.55 4.82 4.89
C VAL A 190 10.74 4.87 5.85
N THR A 191 10.80 5.95 6.64
CA THR A 191 11.94 6.19 7.54
C THR A 191 11.79 5.55 8.92
N ASP A 192 10.61 4.99 9.25
CA ASP A 192 10.22 4.56 10.60
C ASP A 192 9.99 3.05 10.75
N LEU A 193 10.38 2.22 9.76
CA LEU A 193 10.09 0.77 9.74
C LEU A 193 10.74 -0.01 10.92
N GLU A 194 11.76 0.58 11.56
CA GLU A 194 12.40 0.03 12.76
C GLU A 194 11.60 0.27 14.05
N LYS A 195 10.75 1.31 14.08
CA LYS A 195 9.99 1.68 15.29
C LYS A 195 8.87 0.67 15.56
N ARG A 196 8.61 0.39 16.84
CA ARG A 196 7.49 -0.46 17.29
C ARG A 196 6.37 0.40 17.85
N GLY A 197 5.12 0.15 17.46
CA GLY A 197 3.95 0.80 18.01
C GLY A 197 2.77 0.88 17.05
N ASN A 198 1.61 1.32 17.55
CA ASN A 198 0.37 1.41 16.78
C ASN A 198 0.35 2.55 15.73
N GLN A 199 1.38 3.39 15.70
CA GLN A 199 1.49 4.56 14.81
C GLN A 199 2.56 4.39 13.71
N THR A 200 3.00 3.16 13.42
CA THR A 200 3.97 2.92 12.35
C THR A 200 3.33 3.08 10.98
N THR A 201 4.10 3.63 10.04
CA THR A 201 3.65 3.82 8.66
C THR A 201 3.30 2.48 7.99
N ARG A 202 3.99 1.38 8.33
CA ARG A 202 3.68 0.02 7.84
C ARG A 202 2.25 -0.42 8.13
N ARG A 203 1.72 -0.15 9.34
CA ARG A 203 0.35 -0.52 9.73
C ARG A 203 -0.72 0.33 9.03
N PHE A 204 -0.35 1.51 8.52
CA PHE A 204 -1.29 2.32 7.75
C PHE A 204 -1.55 1.74 6.36
N PHE A 205 -0.59 1.01 5.79
CA PHE A 205 -0.67 0.46 4.42
C PHE A 205 -0.67 -1.06 4.38
N ASP A 206 -1.10 -1.73 5.45
CA ASP A 206 -1.26 -3.18 5.49
C ASP A 206 -2.58 -3.67 4.86
N GLY A 207 -3.43 -2.76 4.38
CA GLY A 207 -4.75 -3.07 3.82
C GLY A 207 -5.88 -3.17 4.87
N SER A 208 -5.56 -3.06 6.16
CA SER A 208 -6.53 -3.14 7.26
C SER A 208 -7.42 -1.90 7.39
N LYS A 209 -7.04 -0.79 6.76
CA LYS A 209 -7.78 0.46 6.80
C LYS A 209 -8.66 0.60 5.56
N PRO A 210 -9.97 0.89 5.71
CA PRO A 210 -10.86 1.08 4.57
C PRO A 210 -10.39 2.16 3.58
N GLU A 211 -9.70 3.21 4.07
CA GLU A 211 -9.16 4.28 3.22
C GLU A 211 -7.93 3.86 2.39
N TYR A 212 -7.23 2.79 2.81
CA TYR A 212 -6.02 2.27 2.15
C TYR A 212 -6.19 0.76 1.89
N PRO A 213 -7.10 0.37 0.99
CA PRO A 213 -7.50 -1.01 0.80
C PRO A 213 -6.45 -1.88 0.11
N ARG A 214 -5.48 -1.28 -0.61
CA ARG A 214 -4.36 -1.99 -1.26
C ARG A 214 -3.19 -2.08 -0.29
N PRO A 215 -2.78 -3.30 0.12
CA PRO A 215 -1.57 -3.49 0.90
C PRO A 215 -0.35 -3.00 0.10
N MET A 216 0.42 -2.06 0.66
CA MET A 216 1.63 -1.54 0.03
C MET A 216 2.86 -2.14 0.70
N ARG A 217 3.86 -2.49 -0.11
CA ARG A 217 5.16 -2.93 0.39
C ARG A 217 5.94 -1.73 0.90
N CYS A 218 6.25 -1.72 2.19
CA CYS A 218 7.10 -0.69 2.78
C CYS A 218 8.57 -1.14 2.84
N ILE A 219 9.47 -0.32 2.28
CA ILE A 219 10.92 -0.54 2.26
C ILE A 219 11.64 0.65 2.92
N GLN A 220 12.95 0.54 3.05
CA GLN A 220 13.84 1.61 3.52
C GLN A 220 15.14 1.64 2.70
N GLY A 221 15.59 2.84 2.37
CA GLY A 221 16.94 3.14 1.89
C GLY A 221 17.65 4.14 2.81
N SER A 222 18.95 4.30 2.60
CA SER A 222 19.76 5.21 3.40
C SER A 222 19.59 6.66 3.01
N ASP A 223 19.18 6.97 1.78
CA ASP A 223 19.09 8.35 1.29
C ASP A 223 20.44 9.08 1.52
N ALA A 224 21.53 8.36 1.23
CA ALA A 224 22.86 8.74 1.66
C ALA A 224 23.44 9.86 0.80
N HIS A 225 23.77 10.98 1.45
CA HIS A 225 24.43 12.15 0.86
C HIS A 225 25.92 12.25 1.21
N ARG A 226 26.48 11.16 1.74
CA ARG A 226 27.87 11.04 2.17
C ARG A 226 28.29 9.58 2.28
N LEU A 227 29.59 9.32 2.34
CA LEU A 227 30.11 7.97 2.39
C LEU A 227 29.86 7.30 3.75
N ILE A 228 30.19 8.00 4.84
CA ILE A 228 30.12 7.49 6.22
C ILE A 228 29.37 8.51 7.09
N ARG A 229 28.48 8.02 7.96
CA ARG A 229 27.82 8.84 8.98
C ARG A 229 28.84 9.50 9.90
N GLU A 230 28.68 10.80 10.15
CA GLU A 230 29.50 11.54 11.12
C GLU A 230 29.35 11.01 12.55
N SER A 231 28.13 10.67 12.95
CA SER A 231 27.83 10.17 14.29
C SER A 231 26.52 9.39 14.30
N ALA A 232 26.32 8.55 15.32
CA ALA A 232 25.10 7.76 15.49
C ALA A 232 23.80 8.60 15.58
N ASN A 233 23.92 9.89 15.92
CA ASN A 233 22.80 10.81 16.05
C ASN A 233 22.66 11.79 14.87
N SER A 234 23.58 11.77 13.91
CA SER A 234 23.51 12.68 12.75
C SER A 234 22.26 12.36 11.90
N PRO A 235 21.46 13.35 11.50
CA PRO A 235 20.31 13.11 10.63
C PRO A 235 20.73 12.63 9.23
N TYR A 236 21.95 12.95 8.81
CA TYR A 236 22.51 12.54 7.51
C TYR A 236 23.12 11.15 7.61
N LEU A 237 22.51 10.19 6.91
CA LEU A 237 22.97 8.82 6.83
C LEU A 237 24.11 8.67 5.82
N GLY A 238 24.98 7.70 6.06
CA GLY A 238 25.96 7.23 5.09
C GLY A 238 25.46 5.99 4.34
N VAL A 239 26.22 5.62 3.31
CA VAL A 239 25.92 4.45 2.45
C VAL A 239 25.72 3.19 3.31
N GLY A 240 24.54 2.56 3.19
CA GLY A 240 24.22 1.33 3.91
C GLY A 240 23.92 1.49 5.41
N ASP A 241 23.62 2.71 5.89
CA ASP A 241 23.19 2.92 7.28
C ASP A 241 21.73 2.53 7.54
N ARG A 242 20.88 2.59 6.51
CA ARG A 242 19.50 2.10 6.57
C ARG A 242 19.26 1.27 5.33
N VAL A 243 18.84 0.03 5.53
CA VAL A 243 18.75 -0.96 4.44
C VAL A 243 17.56 -1.87 4.65
N THR A 244 17.10 -2.47 3.55
CA THR A 244 16.03 -3.46 3.55
C THR A 244 16.61 -4.83 3.24
N GLU A 245 16.18 -5.86 3.99
CA GLU A 245 16.43 -7.25 3.64
C GLU A 245 15.26 -7.77 2.81
N ILE A 246 15.59 -8.28 1.62
CA ILE A 246 14.64 -8.84 0.67
C ILE A 246 15.10 -10.25 0.34
N LEU A 247 14.22 -11.23 0.54
CA LEU A 247 14.50 -12.61 0.19
C LEU A 247 14.27 -12.79 -1.32
N LEU A 248 15.35 -13.06 -2.06
CA LEU A 248 15.33 -13.30 -3.50
C LEU A 248 15.79 -14.74 -3.80
N GLU A 249 15.31 -15.31 -4.90
CA GLU A 249 15.82 -16.58 -5.42
C GLU A 249 17.25 -16.44 -5.96
N GLU A 250 17.54 -15.30 -6.60
CA GLU A 250 18.85 -14.92 -7.13
C GLU A 250 19.05 -13.39 -7.05
N VAL A 251 20.31 -12.94 -7.13
CA VAL A 251 20.65 -11.51 -7.11
C VAL A 251 20.52 -10.94 -8.52
N SER A 252 19.29 -10.68 -8.95
CA SER A 252 18.94 -10.08 -10.26
C SER A 252 17.89 -8.98 -10.13
N PHE A 253 17.79 -8.11 -11.14
CA PHE A 253 16.74 -7.08 -11.17
C PHE A 253 15.36 -7.71 -11.31
N GLU A 254 15.24 -8.78 -12.10
CA GLU A 254 14.00 -9.51 -12.34
C GLU A 254 13.45 -10.12 -11.05
N ALA A 255 14.29 -10.79 -10.26
CA ALA A 255 13.91 -11.35 -8.97
C ALA A 255 13.49 -10.24 -7.99
N LEU A 256 14.24 -9.13 -7.94
CA LEU A 256 13.87 -7.97 -7.13
C LEU A 256 12.52 -7.38 -7.55
N ALA A 257 12.30 -7.21 -8.85
CA ALA A 257 11.07 -6.67 -9.40
C ALA A 257 9.87 -7.59 -9.13
N GLN A 258 10.05 -8.91 -9.25
CA GLN A 258 9.01 -9.89 -8.92
C GLN A 258 8.60 -9.79 -7.45
N VAL A 259 9.56 -9.68 -6.53
CA VAL A 259 9.26 -9.52 -5.10
C VAL A 259 8.60 -8.16 -4.84
N ILE A 260 9.15 -7.06 -5.36
CA ILE A 260 8.59 -5.72 -5.10
C ILE A 260 7.18 -5.57 -5.68
N ARG A 261 6.91 -6.10 -6.87
CA ARG A 261 5.58 -6.08 -7.52
C ARG A 261 4.60 -7.10 -6.92
N GLY A 262 5.11 -8.16 -6.30
CA GLY A 262 4.30 -9.22 -5.72
C GLY A 262 3.66 -8.84 -4.38
N ASN A 263 2.60 -9.57 -4.03
CA ASN A 263 1.81 -9.34 -2.82
C ASN A 263 2.29 -10.16 -1.60
N ASP A 264 3.37 -10.94 -1.72
CA ASP A 264 3.97 -11.61 -0.57
C ASP A 264 4.88 -10.65 0.21
N HIS A 265 4.27 -9.89 1.12
CA HIS A 265 4.96 -8.92 1.97
C HIS A 265 5.92 -9.55 3.00
N SER A 266 5.91 -10.88 3.15
CA SER A 266 6.80 -11.57 4.09
C SER A 266 8.23 -11.72 3.60
N LEU A 267 8.44 -11.56 2.29
CA LEU A 267 9.76 -11.57 1.66
C LEU A 267 10.58 -10.31 1.96
N THR A 268 10.01 -9.33 2.66
CA THR A 268 10.66 -8.05 2.98
C THR A 268 10.62 -7.73 4.48
N ARG A 269 11.77 -7.33 5.03
CA ARG A 269 11.89 -6.91 6.43
C ARG A 269 12.95 -5.81 6.62
N PRO A 270 12.82 -4.98 7.67
CA PRO A 270 13.89 -4.03 8.02
C PRO A 270 15.12 -4.79 8.48
N TYR A 271 16.30 -4.30 8.11
CA TYR A 271 17.55 -4.79 8.68
C TYR A 271 17.66 -4.35 10.15
N ARG A 272 17.94 -5.30 11.06
CA ARG A 272 18.06 -5.04 12.50
C ARG A 272 19.40 -5.53 13.08
N GLY A 273 20.44 -5.61 12.23
CA GLY A 273 21.74 -6.17 12.59
C GLY A 273 21.76 -7.71 12.63
N THR A 274 22.83 -8.29 13.17
CA THR A 274 22.99 -9.75 13.31
C THR A 274 21.84 -10.34 14.14
N ALA A 275 20.97 -11.07 13.44
CA ALA A 275 19.63 -11.42 13.86
C ALA A 275 19.57 -12.26 15.14
N LYS A 276 18.73 -11.82 16.10
CA LYS A 276 17.82 -12.77 16.75
C LYS A 276 16.76 -13.11 15.72
N ALA A 277 16.48 -14.39 15.48
CA ALA A 277 15.42 -14.83 14.58
C ALA A 277 14.12 -14.07 14.94
N VAL A 278 13.65 -13.22 14.02
CA VAL A 278 12.44 -12.43 14.23
C VAL A 278 11.25 -13.35 14.00
N ASP A 279 10.43 -13.51 15.05
CA ASP A 279 9.19 -14.28 14.98
C ASP A 279 8.08 -13.39 14.39
N PHE A 280 7.90 -13.49 13.06
CA PHE A 280 6.88 -12.75 12.33
C PHE A 280 5.47 -13.09 12.80
N VAL A 281 5.25 -14.34 13.24
CA VAL A 281 3.96 -14.79 13.75
C VAL A 281 3.67 -14.11 15.08
N GLN A 282 4.66 -14.01 15.96
CA GLN A 282 4.51 -13.29 17.22
C GLN A 282 4.23 -11.79 16.99
N THR A 283 4.88 -11.20 15.99
CA THR A 283 4.63 -9.80 15.61
C THR A 283 3.18 -9.62 15.14
N ALA A 284 2.68 -10.48 14.27
CA ALA A 284 1.29 -10.48 13.83
C ALA A 284 0.31 -10.64 15.02
N ARG A 285 0.60 -11.50 15.99
CA ARG A 285 -0.26 -11.67 17.19
C ARG A 285 -0.32 -10.45 18.09
N GLU A 286 0.79 -9.72 18.20
CA GLU A 286 0.82 -8.44 18.91
C GLU A 286 -0.04 -7.39 18.20
N GLU A 287 -0.18 -7.47 16.87
CA GLU A 287 -1.05 -6.61 16.06
C GLU A 287 -2.54 -6.95 16.22
N GLY A 288 -2.86 -8.23 16.43
CA GLY A 288 -4.22 -8.72 16.70
C GLY A 288 -5.05 -9.02 15.45
N GLU A 289 -6.32 -9.42 15.63
CA GLU A 289 -7.23 -9.71 14.51
C GLU A 289 -7.71 -8.43 13.83
N SER A 290 -7.83 -8.47 12.50
CA SER A 290 -8.23 -7.33 11.68
C SER A 290 -8.97 -7.79 10.42
N LEU A 291 -9.34 -6.83 9.56
CA LEU A 291 -9.98 -7.10 8.27
C LEU A 291 -9.16 -8.01 7.37
N VAL A 292 -7.84 -7.99 7.54
CA VAL A 292 -6.87 -8.73 6.70
C VAL A 292 -6.10 -9.78 7.51
N GLN A 293 -6.46 -10.04 8.77
CA GLN A 293 -5.75 -10.99 9.62
C GLN A 293 -6.67 -11.77 10.55
N SER A 294 -6.49 -13.10 10.61
CA SER A 294 -7.17 -13.96 11.59
C SER A 294 -6.27 -15.08 12.14
N PHE A 295 -6.61 -15.57 13.33
CA PHE A 295 -5.84 -16.59 14.05
C PHE A 295 -6.71 -17.78 14.46
N HIS A 296 -6.28 -19.00 14.10
CA HIS A 296 -6.97 -20.23 14.44
C HIS A 296 -6.07 -21.16 15.25
N PRO A 297 -6.51 -21.64 16.43
CA PRO A 297 -5.70 -22.54 17.26
C PRO A 297 -5.48 -23.91 16.59
N SER A 298 -6.44 -24.39 15.80
CA SER A 298 -6.43 -25.72 15.20
C SER A 298 -7.14 -25.75 13.85
N MET A 299 -6.86 -26.78 13.04
CA MET A 299 -7.53 -27.07 11.76
C MET A 299 -8.39 -28.34 11.81
N ASN A 300 -8.71 -28.84 13.01
CA ASN A 300 -9.47 -30.09 13.15
C ASN A 300 -10.88 -29.97 12.52
N GLN A 301 -11.26 -30.97 11.73
CA GLN A 301 -12.62 -31.08 11.17
C GLN A 301 -13.69 -31.22 12.27
N ARG A 302 -13.37 -31.94 13.34
CA ARG A 302 -14.25 -32.06 14.51
C ARG A 302 -14.21 -30.75 15.30
N GLY A 303 -15.36 -30.08 15.41
CA GLY A 303 -15.50 -28.81 16.13
C GLY A 303 -15.69 -27.57 15.23
N GLY A 304 -15.75 -27.73 13.90
CA GLY A 304 -16.02 -26.61 12.97
C GLY A 304 -14.86 -25.65 12.76
N HIS A 305 -13.66 -25.94 13.30
CA HIS A 305 -12.48 -25.11 13.12
C HIS A 305 -12.06 -25.01 11.65
N LEU A 306 -12.07 -26.14 10.92
CA LEU A 306 -11.82 -26.14 9.49
C LEU A 306 -12.84 -25.27 8.73
N ASP A 307 -14.13 -25.37 9.07
CA ASP A 307 -15.16 -24.56 8.41
C ASP A 307 -14.95 -23.06 8.68
N ASN A 308 -14.51 -22.67 9.88
CA ASN A 308 -14.19 -21.28 10.19
C ASN A 308 -12.99 -20.76 9.37
N ILE A 309 -11.96 -21.60 9.17
CA ILE A 309 -10.83 -21.26 8.29
C ILE A 309 -11.31 -21.06 6.85
N LEU A 310 -12.15 -21.95 6.32
CA LEU A 310 -12.70 -21.81 4.97
C LEU A 310 -13.56 -20.55 4.84
N ARG A 311 -14.36 -20.22 5.86
CA ARG A 311 -15.15 -18.98 5.91
C ARG A 311 -14.26 -17.75 5.84
N ASP A 312 -13.18 -17.70 6.62
CA ASP A 312 -12.22 -16.60 6.59
C ASP A 312 -11.52 -16.47 5.23
N ILE A 313 -11.16 -17.59 4.59
CA ILE A 313 -10.60 -17.58 3.23
C ILE A 313 -11.60 -16.97 2.24
N CYS A 314 -12.87 -17.38 2.29
CA CYS A 314 -13.93 -16.84 1.45
C CYS A 314 -14.15 -15.34 1.69
N ALA A 315 -14.18 -14.94 2.95
CA ALA A 315 -14.35 -13.56 3.37
C ALA A 315 -13.20 -12.66 2.89
N MET A 316 -11.96 -13.09 3.07
CA MET A 316 -10.77 -12.35 2.64
C MET A 316 -10.66 -12.30 1.11
N ALA A 317 -10.98 -13.39 0.40
CA ALA A 317 -11.00 -13.42 -1.06
C ALA A 317 -12.05 -12.45 -1.66
N ASN A 318 -13.19 -12.27 -0.98
CA ASN A 318 -14.27 -11.35 -1.36
C ASN A 318 -14.03 -9.90 -0.93
N THR A 319 -12.99 -9.62 -0.14
CA THR A 319 -12.70 -8.29 0.42
C THR A 319 -11.32 -7.78 -0.01
N ASN A 320 -10.41 -7.48 0.92
CA ASN A 320 -9.09 -6.89 0.63
C ASN A 320 -7.98 -7.94 0.56
N GLY A 321 -8.31 -9.23 0.58
CA GLY A 321 -7.34 -10.30 0.86
C GLY A 321 -6.97 -10.35 2.35
N GLY A 322 -5.92 -11.09 2.67
CA GLY A 322 -5.41 -11.16 4.04
C GLY A 322 -4.52 -12.36 4.32
N THR A 323 -4.09 -12.48 5.57
CA THR A 323 -3.26 -13.58 6.07
C THR A 323 -3.94 -14.27 7.23
N ILE A 324 -4.08 -15.59 7.14
CA ILE A 324 -4.64 -16.44 8.19
C ILE A 324 -3.53 -17.29 8.80
N TYR A 325 -3.41 -17.29 10.12
CA TYR A 325 -2.45 -18.10 10.85
C TYR A 325 -3.17 -19.26 11.56
N VAL A 326 -2.73 -20.49 11.32
CA VAL A 326 -3.35 -21.72 11.85
C VAL A 326 -2.34 -22.48 12.72
N GLY A 327 -2.79 -22.99 13.85
CA GLY A 327 -1.95 -23.59 14.89
C GLY A 327 -1.61 -22.62 16.03
N ILE A 328 -2.28 -21.46 16.09
CA ILE A 328 -1.97 -20.43 17.08
C ILE A 328 -3.22 -19.61 17.46
N PRO A 329 -3.48 -19.39 18.76
CA PRO A 329 -4.58 -18.55 19.20
C PRO A 329 -4.25 -17.04 19.04
N ALA A 330 -5.30 -16.23 18.91
CA ALA A 330 -5.21 -14.78 18.76
C ALA A 330 -4.54 -14.06 19.94
N ASP A 331 -4.68 -14.57 21.18
CA ASP A 331 -4.05 -13.96 22.36
C ASP A 331 -2.51 -14.04 22.26
N PRO A 332 -1.76 -12.92 22.22
CA PRO A 332 -0.30 -12.92 22.07
C PRO A 332 0.45 -13.58 23.22
N LYS A 333 -0.18 -13.75 24.40
CA LYS A 333 0.43 -14.38 25.58
C LYS A 333 0.22 -15.89 25.64
N ALA A 334 -0.74 -16.42 24.89
CA ALA A 334 -1.01 -17.84 24.86
C ALA A 334 0.10 -18.61 24.13
N LYS A 335 0.29 -19.89 24.45
CA LYS A 335 1.27 -20.73 23.76
C LYS A 335 0.72 -21.18 22.39
N PRO A 336 1.54 -21.23 21.33
CA PRO A 336 1.14 -21.85 20.07
C PRO A 336 0.81 -23.32 20.29
N GLU A 337 -0.28 -23.80 19.68
CA GLU A 337 -0.64 -25.23 19.69
C GLU A 337 0.16 -26.01 18.63
N GLY A 338 0.53 -25.33 17.55
CA GLY A 338 1.27 -25.87 16.41
C GLY A 338 0.42 -26.77 15.51
N VAL A 339 0.88 -26.95 14.28
CA VAL A 339 0.29 -27.88 13.31
C VAL A 339 1.17 -29.14 13.24
N ARG A 340 0.57 -30.30 13.47
CA ARG A 340 1.25 -31.60 13.29
C ARG A 340 1.33 -31.91 11.80
N GLU A 341 2.51 -32.28 11.31
CA GLU A 341 2.76 -32.60 9.89
C GLU A 341 2.28 -31.50 8.93
N PRO A 342 2.90 -30.30 8.93
CA PRO A 342 2.42 -29.13 8.19
C PRO A 342 2.23 -29.41 6.69
N HIS A 343 3.12 -30.19 6.05
CA HIS A 343 2.99 -30.54 4.63
C HIS A 343 1.68 -31.27 4.30
N LYS A 344 1.28 -32.26 5.13
CA LYS A 344 0.01 -32.99 4.93
C LYS A 344 -1.20 -32.09 5.19
N ALA A 345 -1.09 -31.19 6.17
CA ALA A 345 -2.14 -30.21 6.46
C ALA A 345 -2.35 -29.24 5.29
N ILE A 346 -1.26 -28.77 4.66
CA ILE A 346 -1.29 -27.91 3.48
C ILE A 346 -1.99 -28.61 2.31
N GLU A 347 -1.56 -29.83 1.96
CA GLU A 347 -2.18 -30.62 0.88
C GLU A 347 -3.67 -30.87 1.14
N SER A 348 -4.02 -31.21 2.38
CA SER A 348 -5.43 -31.43 2.77
C SER A 348 -6.26 -30.15 2.64
N LEU A 349 -5.71 -28.98 2.99
CA LEU A 349 -6.43 -27.71 2.89
C LEU A 349 -6.59 -27.29 1.43
N GLN A 350 -5.55 -27.43 0.60
CA GLN A 350 -5.62 -27.18 -0.84
C GLN A 350 -6.70 -28.03 -1.52
N GLY A 351 -6.74 -29.34 -1.22
CA GLY A 351 -7.76 -30.24 -1.77
C GLY A 351 -9.19 -29.87 -1.34
N MET A 352 -9.36 -29.33 -0.13
CA MET A 352 -10.66 -28.85 0.35
C MET A 352 -11.09 -27.54 -0.30
N ILE A 353 -10.15 -26.62 -0.53
CA ILE A 353 -10.40 -25.35 -1.22
C ILE A 353 -10.87 -25.64 -2.66
N ALA A 354 -10.12 -26.44 -3.41
CA ALA A 354 -10.47 -26.83 -4.78
C ALA A 354 -11.84 -27.54 -4.89
N LYS A 355 -12.27 -28.24 -3.85
CA LYS A 355 -13.54 -28.98 -3.84
C LYS A 355 -14.75 -28.13 -3.47
N ARG A 356 -14.60 -27.20 -2.52
CA ARG A 356 -15.74 -26.47 -1.93
C ARG A 356 -15.91 -25.06 -2.47
N PHE A 357 -14.87 -24.47 -3.05
CA PHE A 357 -14.95 -23.12 -3.59
C PHE A 357 -15.37 -23.09 -5.04
N SER A 358 -16.16 -22.09 -5.39
CA SER A 358 -16.53 -21.79 -6.76
C SER A 358 -16.63 -20.27 -6.93
N PRO A 359 -15.75 -19.61 -7.72
CA PRO A 359 -14.50 -20.12 -8.32
C PRO A 359 -13.41 -20.44 -7.27
N GLU A 360 -12.29 -21.05 -7.67
CA GLU A 360 -11.18 -21.35 -6.74
C GLU A 360 -10.41 -20.06 -6.38
N PRO A 361 -10.27 -19.71 -5.08
CA PRO A 361 -9.55 -18.52 -4.67
C PRO A 361 -8.03 -18.70 -4.79
N GLN A 362 -7.32 -17.62 -5.12
CA GLN A 362 -5.86 -17.62 -5.17
C GLN A 362 -5.28 -17.56 -3.75
N VAL A 363 -4.73 -18.67 -3.28
CA VAL A 363 -4.15 -18.80 -1.94
C VAL A 363 -2.72 -19.34 -2.00
N THR A 364 -1.83 -18.78 -1.18
CA THR A 364 -0.47 -19.30 -0.94
C THR A 364 -0.38 -19.81 0.49
N ILE A 365 0.08 -21.05 0.69
CA ILE A 365 0.08 -21.69 2.02
C ILE A 365 1.47 -22.21 2.36
N ASP A 366 2.04 -21.69 3.44
CA ASP A 366 3.39 -22.02 3.91
C ASP A 366 3.42 -22.40 5.40
N SER A 367 4.53 -22.99 5.85
CA SER A 367 4.78 -23.30 7.26
C SER A 367 5.85 -22.39 7.83
N LEU A 368 5.56 -21.69 8.93
CA LEU A 368 6.47 -20.79 9.63
C LEU A 368 6.80 -21.32 11.04
N PRO A 369 8.07 -21.30 11.47
CA PRO A 369 8.43 -21.62 12.86
C PRO A 369 8.15 -20.42 13.79
N THR A 370 7.47 -20.68 14.92
CA THR A 370 7.22 -19.72 15.99
C THR A 370 7.36 -20.41 17.35
N GLN A 371 8.11 -19.80 18.27
CA GLN A 371 8.37 -20.32 19.63
C GLN A 371 8.74 -21.83 19.70
N GLY A 372 9.43 -22.37 18.68
CA GLY A 372 9.81 -23.79 18.60
C GLY A 372 8.73 -24.74 18.07
N THR A 373 7.62 -24.22 17.55
CA THR A 373 6.52 -24.96 16.93
C THR A 373 6.27 -24.47 15.49
N ALA A 374 5.80 -25.35 14.60
CA ALA A 374 5.42 -24.97 13.25
C ALA A 374 3.96 -24.52 13.21
N VAL A 375 3.69 -23.35 12.63
CA VAL A 375 2.34 -22.86 12.34
C VAL A 375 2.17 -22.69 10.84
N MET A 376 0.94 -22.78 10.37
CA MET A 376 0.63 -22.65 8.95
C MET A 376 0.13 -21.22 8.68
N ARG A 377 0.65 -20.60 7.62
CA ARG A 377 0.23 -19.27 7.15
C ARG A 377 -0.45 -19.43 5.80
N ILE A 378 -1.65 -18.90 5.67
CA ILE A 378 -2.43 -18.86 4.43
C ILE A 378 -2.55 -17.40 4.00
N ALA A 379 -1.87 -17.01 2.92
CA ALA A 379 -2.02 -15.71 2.29
C ALA A 379 -3.11 -15.80 1.21
N VAL A 380 -4.19 -15.03 1.39
CA VAL A 380 -5.35 -14.98 0.51
C VAL A 380 -5.30 -13.70 -0.30
N GLN A 381 -5.34 -13.80 -1.62
CA GLN A 381 -5.38 -12.63 -2.50
C GLN A 381 -6.84 -12.23 -2.78
N PRO A 382 -7.16 -10.93 -2.89
CA PRO A 382 -8.44 -10.49 -3.40
C PRO A 382 -8.50 -10.88 -4.88
N GLY A 383 -9.43 -11.77 -5.21
CA GLY A 383 -9.43 -12.41 -6.53
C GLY A 383 -10.30 -11.68 -7.56
N PRO A 384 -9.91 -11.68 -8.85
CA PRO A 384 -10.62 -10.94 -9.91
C PRO A 384 -11.99 -11.54 -10.26
N ASP A 385 -12.25 -12.77 -9.81
CA ASP A 385 -13.48 -13.52 -10.09
C ASP A 385 -14.47 -13.48 -8.92
N ALA A 386 -14.37 -12.47 -8.06
CA ALA A 386 -15.36 -12.23 -7.03
C ALA A 386 -16.79 -12.13 -7.65
N PRO A 387 -17.82 -12.68 -6.99
CA PRO A 387 -17.81 -13.24 -5.64
C PRO A 387 -17.42 -14.73 -5.59
N TYR A 388 -16.56 -15.08 -4.63
CA TYR A 388 -16.20 -16.44 -4.24
C TYR A 388 -17.26 -17.02 -3.30
N ALA A 389 -17.73 -18.23 -3.59
CA ALA A 389 -18.72 -18.95 -2.78
C ALA A 389 -18.16 -20.26 -2.22
N ILE A 390 -18.55 -20.59 -0.99
CA ILE A 390 -18.42 -21.94 -0.43
C ILE A 390 -19.70 -22.71 -0.75
N ASP A 391 -19.56 -23.97 -1.19
CA ASP A 391 -20.66 -24.88 -1.54
C ASP A 391 -21.70 -24.23 -2.48
N TYR A 392 -21.22 -23.39 -3.41
CA TYR A 392 -21.98 -22.68 -4.46
C TYR A 392 -22.93 -21.56 -4.01
N ASN A 393 -23.26 -21.43 -2.73
CA ASN A 393 -24.27 -20.46 -2.28
C ASN A 393 -23.92 -19.68 -1.00
N GLN A 394 -22.79 -19.96 -0.36
CA GLN A 394 -22.38 -19.28 0.87
C GLN A 394 -21.29 -18.26 0.57
N PHE A 395 -21.70 -17.00 0.52
CA PHE A 395 -20.79 -15.86 0.36
C PHE A 395 -20.48 -15.29 1.74
N TYR A 396 -19.19 -15.11 2.03
CA TYR A 396 -18.74 -14.53 3.29
C TYR A 396 -18.05 -13.20 3.04
N VAL A 397 -18.17 -12.29 4.01
CA VAL A 397 -17.46 -11.02 4.10
C VAL A 397 -16.88 -10.85 5.48
N ARG A 398 -15.72 -10.19 5.55
CA ARG A 398 -15.06 -9.89 6.81
C ARG A 398 -15.40 -8.45 7.20
N ASP A 399 -15.98 -8.30 8.38
CA ASP A 399 -16.30 -7.02 8.98
C ASP A 399 -15.54 -6.87 10.30
N GLU A 400 -14.64 -5.89 10.37
CA GLU A 400 -13.62 -5.73 11.41
C GLU A 400 -12.79 -7.01 11.61
N ALA A 401 -13.05 -7.77 12.68
CA ALA A 401 -12.36 -9.02 13.00
C ALA A 401 -13.26 -10.27 12.84
N GLU A 402 -14.51 -10.09 12.39
CA GLU A 402 -15.50 -11.17 12.31
C GLU A 402 -15.89 -11.49 10.86
N THR A 403 -16.10 -12.77 10.61
CA THR A 403 -16.55 -13.28 9.32
C THR A 403 -18.04 -13.58 9.36
N THR A 404 -18.80 -12.94 8.46
CA THR A 404 -20.26 -13.04 8.39
C THR A 404 -20.75 -13.38 6.98
N LEU A 405 -21.98 -13.91 6.86
CA LEU A 405 -22.60 -14.13 5.55
C LEU A 405 -22.88 -12.79 4.88
N ALA A 406 -22.56 -12.69 3.59
CA ALA A 406 -22.84 -11.51 2.78
C ALA A 406 -24.34 -11.38 2.54
N VAL A 407 -24.88 -10.17 2.74
CA VAL A 407 -26.27 -9.86 2.33
C VAL A 407 -26.34 -9.60 0.82
N ARG A 408 -27.56 -9.66 0.25
CA ARG A 408 -27.82 -9.48 -1.19
C ARG A 408 -27.04 -8.31 -1.79
N ASP A 409 -27.15 -7.14 -1.19
CA ASP A 409 -26.55 -5.93 -1.76
C ASP A 409 -25.02 -5.98 -1.67
N GLU A 410 -24.43 -6.58 -0.64
CA GLU A 410 -22.97 -6.82 -0.61
C GLU A 410 -22.51 -7.73 -1.75
N ILE A 411 -23.29 -8.77 -2.07
CA ILE A 411 -23.02 -9.65 -3.22
C ILE A 411 -23.13 -8.85 -4.53
N VAL A 412 -24.13 -7.99 -4.68
CA VAL A 412 -24.30 -7.14 -5.87
C VAL A 412 -23.10 -6.19 -6.01
N HIS A 413 -22.68 -5.52 -4.95
CA HIS A 413 -21.52 -4.62 -4.99
C HIS A 413 -20.21 -5.37 -5.31
N MET A 414 -20.04 -6.61 -4.86
CA MET A 414 -18.90 -7.44 -5.27
C MET A 414 -18.90 -7.72 -6.77
N VAL A 415 -20.07 -8.04 -7.33
CA VAL A 415 -20.23 -8.28 -8.77
C VAL A 415 -19.96 -7.00 -9.56
N GLU A 416 -20.51 -5.86 -9.14
CA GLU A 416 -20.27 -4.56 -9.79
C GLU A 416 -18.79 -4.18 -9.77
N ARG A 417 -18.11 -4.37 -8.63
CA ARG A 417 -16.66 -4.14 -8.49
C ARG A 417 -15.86 -5.06 -9.42
N ALA A 418 -16.20 -6.34 -9.49
CA ALA A 418 -15.53 -7.30 -10.36
C ALA A 418 -15.73 -6.96 -11.86
N LEU A 419 -16.92 -6.51 -12.25
CA LEU A 419 -17.20 -6.05 -13.61
C LEU A 419 -16.42 -4.78 -13.96
N GLY A 420 -16.36 -3.79 -13.06
CA GLY A 420 -15.56 -2.57 -13.27
C GLY A 420 -14.06 -2.84 -13.39
N GLN A 421 -13.54 -3.83 -12.65
CA GLN A 421 -12.15 -4.28 -12.76
C GLN A 421 -11.85 -5.05 -14.06
N ARG A 422 -12.83 -5.79 -14.60
CA ARG A 422 -12.69 -6.48 -15.89
C ARG A 422 -12.76 -5.53 -17.08
N GLU A 423 -13.54 -4.45 -17.00
CA GLU A 423 -13.63 -3.43 -18.06
C GLU A 423 -12.40 -2.51 -18.12
N SER A 424 -11.66 -2.37 -17.02
CA SER A 424 -10.43 -1.57 -16.92
C SER A 424 -9.14 -2.35 -17.21
N ALA A 425 -9.22 -3.68 -17.35
CA ALA A 425 -8.08 -4.51 -17.73
C ALA A 425 -7.84 -4.42 -19.26
N PRO A 426 -6.62 -4.09 -19.74
CA PRO A 426 -6.33 -4.13 -21.17
C PRO A 426 -6.50 -5.57 -21.69
N PRO A 427 -7.12 -5.77 -22.87
CA PRO A 427 -7.39 -7.11 -23.37
C PRO A 427 -6.08 -7.88 -23.57
N ALA A 428 -6.01 -9.07 -22.96
CA ALA A 428 -4.94 -10.02 -23.17
C ALA A 428 -4.83 -10.33 -24.66
N ARG A 429 -3.68 -10.00 -25.26
CA ARG A 429 -3.36 -10.31 -26.65
C ARG A 429 -3.40 -11.83 -26.85
N THR A 430 -4.42 -12.31 -27.54
CA THR A 430 -4.41 -13.61 -28.20
C THR A 430 -3.95 -13.40 -29.64
N GLU A 431 -2.78 -13.92 -29.98
CA GLU A 431 -2.31 -14.04 -31.35
C GLU A 431 -3.17 -15.08 -32.10
N ALA A 432 -3.83 -14.66 -33.18
CA ALA A 432 -3.87 -15.36 -34.47
C ALA A 432 -4.77 -14.63 -35.50
N ALA A 433 -4.10 -14.01 -36.47
CA ALA A 433 -4.45 -13.80 -37.88
C ALA A 433 -5.92 -13.58 -38.32
N ALA A 434 -6.20 -12.38 -38.88
CA ALA A 434 -6.36 -12.18 -40.33
C ALA A 434 -6.45 -10.69 -40.66
N VAL A 435 -5.72 -10.28 -41.69
CA VAL A 435 -5.57 -8.91 -42.19
C VAL A 435 -6.63 -8.63 -43.24
N GLU A 436 -7.41 -7.56 -43.08
CA GLU A 436 -8.03 -6.82 -44.20
C GLU A 436 -8.05 -5.31 -43.91
N PRO A 437 -8.01 -4.44 -44.95
CA PRO A 437 -7.47 -3.09 -44.84
C PRO A 437 -8.51 -2.04 -44.44
N ALA A 438 -8.03 -1.02 -43.71
CA ALA A 438 -8.77 0.14 -43.25
C ALA A 438 -9.25 1.07 -44.38
N PRO A 439 -10.42 1.71 -44.26
CA PRO A 439 -10.73 2.95 -44.96
C PRO A 439 -10.25 4.18 -44.19
N LYS A 440 -9.82 5.19 -44.95
CA LYS A 440 -9.26 6.48 -44.52
C LYS A 440 -10.24 7.36 -43.72
N PRO A 441 -9.73 8.30 -42.90
CA PRO A 441 -10.51 9.03 -41.90
C PRO A 441 -11.34 10.19 -42.49
N ALA A 442 -12.54 10.37 -41.95
CA ALA A 442 -13.37 11.55 -42.14
C ALA A 442 -13.04 12.63 -41.07
N PRO A 443 -13.25 13.93 -41.39
CA PRO A 443 -12.77 15.05 -40.58
C PRO A 443 -13.52 15.21 -39.24
N PRO A 444 -12.89 15.86 -38.24
CA PRO A 444 -13.41 15.91 -36.88
C PRO A 444 -14.65 16.80 -36.78
N SER A 445 -15.75 16.21 -36.28
CA SER A 445 -16.90 16.95 -35.79
C SER A 445 -16.56 17.62 -34.46
N ARG A 446 -16.81 18.94 -34.40
CA ARG A 446 -16.78 19.74 -33.17
C ARG A 446 -17.82 19.20 -32.20
N ASN A 447 -17.38 18.49 -31.17
CA ASN A 447 -18.11 18.45 -29.90
C ASN A 447 -17.40 19.35 -28.90
N GLU A 448 -18.15 20.30 -28.40
CA GLU A 448 -17.74 21.29 -27.42
C GLU A 448 -17.26 20.63 -26.12
N PRO A 449 -16.17 21.12 -25.51
CA PRO A 449 -15.80 20.67 -24.18
C PRO A 449 -16.84 21.16 -23.18
N ALA A 450 -17.51 20.21 -22.51
CA ALA A 450 -18.24 20.48 -21.28
C ALA A 450 -17.25 21.09 -20.28
N ARG A 451 -17.42 22.39 -20.06
CA ARG A 451 -16.65 23.21 -19.13
C ARG A 451 -16.81 22.62 -17.72
N SER A 452 -15.84 21.85 -17.24
CA SER A 452 -15.62 21.71 -15.80
C SER A 452 -15.02 23.02 -15.32
N SER A 453 -15.89 23.95 -14.95
CA SER A 453 -15.48 25.21 -14.33
C SER A 453 -14.73 24.91 -13.03
N GLY A 454 -13.41 25.10 -13.06
CA GLY A 454 -12.66 25.42 -11.87
C GLY A 454 -13.26 26.66 -11.23
N ARG A 455 -13.63 26.53 -9.96
CA ARG A 455 -13.78 27.66 -9.04
C ARG A 455 -12.76 27.46 -7.93
N GLY A 456 -11.67 28.19 -8.02
CA GLY A 456 -10.87 28.52 -6.85
C GLY A 456 -11.59 29.56 -6.00
N GLY A 457 -11.42 29.43 -4.68
CA GLY A 457 -11.45 30.52 -3.69
C GLY A 457 -12.77 31.29 -3.50
N GLY A 458 -13.60 30.85 -2.56
CA GLY A 458 -14.68 31.64 -2.00
C GLY A 458 -15.59 30.81 -1.10
N GLY A 459 -15.52 31.06 0.22
CA GLY A 459 -16.20 30.28 1.27
C GLY A 459 -17.65 29.90 0.96
N ARG A 460 -17.87 28.59 0.86
CA ARG A 460 -19.12 27.92 1.18
C ARG A 460 -18.72 26.79 2.13
N ALA A 461 -19.27 26.78 3.34
CA ALA A 461 -19.11 25.68 4.28
C ALA A 461 -19.56 24.40 3.58
N GLY A 462 -18.60 23.58 3.17
CA GLY A 462 -18.87 22.27 2.59
C GLY A 462 -19.38 21.35 3.68
N TYR A 463 -20.42 20.59 3.35
CA TYR A 463 -20.96 19.55 4.21
C TYR A 463 -19.87 18.50 4.50
N GLU A 464 -19.45 18.37 5.76
CA GLU A 464 -18.58 17.30 6.22
C GLU A 464 -19.45 16.16 6.76
N HIS A 465 -19.24 14.93 6.30
CA HIS A 465 -19.90 13.72 6.82
C HIS A 465 -18.90 12.82 7.54
N PRO A 466 -19.34 12.06 8.56
CA PRO A 466 -18.48 11.09 9.24
C PRO A 466 -18.03 9.96 8.30
N ARG A 467 -16.83 9.42 8.55
CA ARG A 467 -16.19 8.37 7.72
C ARG A 467 -16.29 6.97 8.31
N THR A 468 -16.83 6.85 9.51
CA THR A 468 -17.11 5.57 10.17
C THR A 468 -18.51 5.60 10.74
N GLY A 469 -19.11 4.43 10.93
CA GLY A 469 -20.49 4.33 11.36
C GLY A 469 -21.40 4.05 10.17
N VAL A 470 -22.71 4.20 10.40
CA VAL A 470 -23.74 3.90 9.41
C VAL A 470 -24.76 5.03 9.41
N GLU A 471 -25.13 5.48 8.23
CA GLU A 471 -26.20 6.44 8.02
C GLU A 471 -27.52 5.71 7.81
N HIS A 472 -28.58 6.15 8.49
CA HIS A 472 -29.95 5.72 8.16
C HIS A 472 -30.51 6.62 7.05
N VAL A 473 -30.91 6.01 5.93
CA VAL A 473 -31.30 6.72 4.71
C VAL A 473 -32.82 6.75 4.54
N ASP A 474 -33.50 5.61 4.70
CA ASP A 474 -34.94 5.50 4.49
C ASP A 474 -35.55 4.31 5.27
N SER A 475 -36.86 4.35 5.48
CA SER A 475 -37.65 3.26 6.08
C SER A 475 -38.97 3.10 5.31
N GLN A 476 -39.26 1.89 4.84
CA GLN A 476 -40.49 1.57 4.12
C GLN A 476 -41.20 0.39 4.78
N GLU A 477 -42.47 0.55 5.10
CA GLU A 477 -43.31 -0.54 5.61
C GLU A 477 -43.94 -1.31 4.45
N ARG A 478 -43.78 -2.64 4.44
CA ARG A 478 -44.43 -3.56 3.50
C ARG A 478 -44.98 -4.75 4.27
N ASP A 479 -46.27 -5.01 4.14
CA ASP A 479 -46.96 -6.14 4.78
C ASP A 479 -46.72 -6.26 6.29
N GLY A 480 -46.65 -5.13 7.00
CA GLY A 480 -46.41 -5.08 8.46
C GLY A 480 -44.96 -5.31 8.89
N VAL A 481 -44.02 -5.39 7.94
CA VAL A 481 -42.58 -5.45 8.20
C VAL A 481 -41.92 -4.15 7.71
N ILE A 482 -41.13 -3.53 8.58
CA ILE A 482 -40.37 -2.31 8.23
C ILE A 482 -39.03 -2.73 7.63
N TYR A 483 -38.77 -2.21 6.44
CA TYR A 483 -37.52 -2.37 5.70
C TYR A 483 -36.76 -1.06 5.72
N HIS A 484 -35.51 -1.11 6.15
CA HIS A 484 -34.63 0.05 6.21
C HIS A 484 -33.60 0.04 5.09
N THR A 485 -33.19 1.24 4.69
CA THR A 485 -32.04 1.47 3.82
C THR A 485 -30.96 2.16 4.64
N LEU A 486 -29.77 1.58 4.63
CA LEU A 486 -28.61 2.03 5.40
C LEU A 486 -27.44 2.30 4.45
N ARG A 487 -26.66 3.36 4.71
CA ARG A 487 -25.37 3.57 4.03
C ARG A 487 -24.24 3.26 5.00
N ASP A 488 -23.41 2.28 4.66
CA ASP A 488 -22.22 1.95 5.43
C ASP A 488 -21.10 2.93 5.07
N LEU A 489 -20.67 3.74 6.03
CA LEU A 489 -19.73 4.84 5.75
C LEU A 489 -18.30 4.35 5.51
N ARG A 490 -18.00 3.08 5.81
CA ARG A 490 -16.65 2.51 5.68
C ARG A 490 -16.29 2.21 4.23
N ASN A 491 -17.28 1.80 3.44
CA ASN A 491 -17.13 1.47 2.02
C ASN A 491 -18.03 2.33 1.11
N GLY A 492 -18.93 3.14 1.69
CA GLY A 492 -19.88 3.98 0.96
C GLY A 492 -21.09 3.22 0.40
N ASN A 493 -21.21 1.92 0.67
CA ASN A 493 -22.24 1.07 0.07
C ASN A 493 -23.61 1.35 0.67
N LEU A 494 -24.62 1.29 -0.18
CA LEU A 494 -26.02 1.50 0.18
C LEU A 494 -26.73 0.14 0.23
N ILE A 495 -27.16 -0.26 1.42
CA ILE A 495 -27.74 -1.56 1.73
C ILE A 495 -29.25 -1.39 1.93
N ASN A 496 -30.02 -1.98 1.03
CA ASN A 496 -31.47 -1.87 0.97
C ASN A 496 -32.15 -3.10 1.59
N ASN A 497 -33.42 -2.92 1.95
CA ASN A 497 -34.31 -3.97 2.44
C ASN A 497 -33.79 -4.69 3.71
N VAL A 498 -33.14 -3.94 4.61
CA VAL A 498 -32.66 -4.48 5.90
C VAL A 498 -33.76 -4.37 6.95
N THR A 499 -34.20 -5.51 7.49
CA THR A 499 -35.11 -5.55 8.65
C THR A 499 -34.34 -5.65 9.96
N ARG A 500 -34.98 -5.33 11.11
CA ARG A 500 -34.40 -5.53 12.45
C ARG A 500 -33.82 -6.95 12.63
N SER A 501 -34.48 -7.98 12.12
CA SER A 501 -34.04 -9.38 12.23
C SER A 501 -32.89 -9.76 11.29
N SER A 502 -32.76 -9.10 10.14
CA SER A 502 -31.66 -9.32 9.19
C SER A 502 -30.42 -8.46 9.47
N ALA A 503 -30.57 -7.40 10.27
CA ALA A 503 -29.52 -6.46 10.58
C ALA A 503 -28.49 -7.04 11.53
N ARG A 504 -27.20 -6.81 11.26
CA ARG A 504 -26.08 -7.24 12.11
C ARG A 504 -25.55 -6.08 12.96
N ARG A 505 -25.14 -6.36 14.20
CA ARG A 505 -24.38 -5.47 15.10
C ARG A 505 -24.78 -3.98 15.01
N LEU A 506 -23.99 -3.16 14.32
CA LEU A 506 -24.19 -1.72 14.20
C LEU A 506 -25.45 -1.36 13.41
N TRP A 507 -25.78 -2.11 12.35
CA TRP A 507 -27.03 -1.93 11.61
C TRP A 507 -28.23 -2.26 12.48
N HIS A 508 -28.14 -3.33 13.28
CA HIS A 508 -29.19 -3.68 14.23
C HIS A 508 -29.36 -2.58 15.27
N TYR A 509 -28.26 -2.03 15.78
CA TYR A 509 -28.30 -0.90 16.69
C TYR A 509 -28.96 0.34 16.05
N ALA A 510 -28.53 0.73 14.85
CA ALA A 510 -29.07 1.89 14.14
C ALA A 510 -30.57 1.74 13.87
N ILE A 511 -31.00 0.58 13.36
CA ILE A 511 -32.41 0.26 13.13
C ILE A 511 -33.20 0.25 14.44
N THR A 512 -32.64 -0.32 15.51
CA THR A 512 -33.30 -0.30 16.82
C THR A 512 -33.50 1.12 17.31
N GLN A 513 -32.49 2.00 17.20
CA GLN A 513 -32.65 3.42 17.57
C GLN A 513 -33.73 4.10 16.74
N VAL A 514 -33.75 3.91 15.42
CA VAL A 514 -34.76 4.48 14.52
C VAL A 514 -36.17 4.03 14.90
N GLU A 515 -36.36 2.75 15.21
CA GLU A 515 -37.70 2.19 15.50
C GLU A 515 -38.17 2.40 16.95
N SER A 516 -37.26 2.38 17.94
CA SER A 516 -37.65 2.44 19.36
C SER A 516 -37.46 3.82 19.99
N SER A 517 -36.57 4.65 19.46
CA SER A 517 -36.16 5.93 20.07
C SER A 517 -35.65 6.90 19.01
N PRO A 518 -36.49 7.32 18.05
CA PRO A 518 -36.07 8.26 17.02
C PRO A 518 -35.58 9.57 17.68
N PRO A 519 -34.43 10.11 17.26
CA PRO A 519 -33.84 11.27 17.92
C PRO A 519 -34.69 12.53 17.72
N ASP A 520 -34.94 13.27 18.81
CA ASP A 520 -35.62 14.56 18.75
C ASP A 520 -34.66 15.65 18.27
N LEU A 521 -34.68 15.90 16.97
CA LEU A 521 -33.84 16.89 16.31
C LEU A 521 -34.12 18.34 16.75
N ALA A 522 -35.29 18.60 17.38
CA ALA A 522 -35.66 19.92 17.89
C ALA A 522 -35.05 20.19 19.28
N ALA A 523 -34.80 19.13 20.06
CA ALA A 523 -34.14 19.22 21.37
C ALA A 523 -32.60 19.03 21.30
N ALA A 524 -32.06 18.67 20.13
CA ALA A 524 -30.64 18.45 19.94
C ALA A 524 -29.81 19.74 20.04
N GLN A 525 -28.66 19.68 20.72
CA GLN A 525 -27.69 20.77 20.78
C GLN A 525 -26.89 20.82 19.49
N TRP A 526 -27.19 21.82 18.65
CA TRP A 526 -26.51 22.04 17.38
C TRP A 526 -25.31 22.96 17.56
N HIS A 527 -24.13 22.50 17.16
CA HIS A 527 -22.95 23.32 16.98
C HIS A 527 -22.65 23.41 15.48
N ASP A 528 -22.83 24.60 14.92
CA ASP A 528 -22.86 24.84 13.47
C ASP A 528 -23.86 23.93 12.73
N ASN A 529 -23.36 22.99 11.93
CA ASN A 529 -24.15 22.04 11.17
C ASN A 529 -24.18 20.63 11.78
N VAL A 530 -23.58 20.40 12.96
CA VAL A 530 -23.47 19.09 13.60
C VAL A 530 -24.14 19.11 14.98
N ALA A 531 -24.88 18.06 15.33
CA ALA A 531 -25.39 17.83 16.68
C ALA A 531 -25.01 16.43 17.16
N VAL A 532 -24.59 16.33 18.42
CA VAL A 532 -24.34 15.04 19.08
C VAL A 532 -25.64 14.56 19.71
N LEU A 533 -26.16 13.43 19.22
CA LEU A 533 -27.42 12.85 19.68
C LEU A 533 -27.19 11.92 20.87
N ASN A 534 -26.11 11.14 20.83
CA ASN A 534 -25.77 10.20 21.89
C ASN A 534 -24.26 9.94 21.92
N ARG A 535 -23.74 9.66 23.11
CA ARG A 535 -22.33 9.31 23.34
C ARG A 535 -22.25 8.09 24.23
N ARG A 536 -21.50 7.08 23.79
CA ARG A 536 -21.32 5.83 24.53
C ARG A 536 -19.87 5.41 24.56
N GLN A 537 -19.42 4.91 25.71
CA GLN A 537 -18.11 4.27 25.86
C GLN A 537 -18.22 2.78 25.58
N LYS A 538 -17.39 2.26 24.68
CA LYS A 538 -17.25 0.82 24.44
C LYS A 538 -15.77 0.46 24.46
N SER A 539 -15.34 -0.20 25.54
CA SER A 539 -13.92 -0.49 25.81
C SER A 539 -13.06 0.78 25.83
N ASN A 540 -11.99 0.87 25.01
CA ASN A 540 -11.08 2.02 24.93
C ASN A 540 -11.50 3.06 23.87
N MET A 541 -12.70 2.95 23.29
CA MET A 541 -13.17 3.83 22.22
C MET A 541 -14.49 4.51 22.58
N THR A 542 -14.66 5.74 22.09
CA THR A 542 -15.90 6.48 22.19
C THR A 542 -16.70 6.34 20.89
N LEU A 543 -17.99 6.03 21.01
CA LEU A 543 -18.93 5.95 19.91
C LEU A 543 -19.93 7.10 20.02
N TYR A 544 -20.18 7.77 18.90
CA TYR A 544 -21.09 8.90 18.77
C TYR A 544 -22.22 8.58 17.81
N ASP A 545 -23.43 9.00 18.17
CA ASP A 545 -24.53 9.11 17.23
C ASP A 545 -24.71 10.61 16.93
N LEU A 546 -24.72 10.98 15.65
CA LEU A 546 -24.62 12.37 15.19
C LEU A 546 -25.76 12.71 14.24
N ALA A 547 -26.21 13.96 14.26
CA ALA A 547 -27.02 14.55 13.20
C ALA A 547 -26.21 15.64 12.49
N VAL A 548 -26.18 15.61 11.16
CA VAL A 548 -25.49 16.64 10.35
C VAL A 548 -26.46 17.25 9.34
N ARG A 549 -26.50 18.58 9.28
CA ARG A 549 -27.30 19.35 8.32
C ARG A 549 -26.57 19.52 6.99
N GLU A 550 -27.21 19.10 5.91
CA GLU A 550 -26.86 19.40 4.52
C GLU A 550 -27.94 20.29 3.91
N GLY A 551 -27.77 21.61 3.96
CA GLY A 551 -28.80 22.54 3.50
C GLY A 551 -30.11 22.38 4.28
N ASN A 552 -31.15 21.86 3.61
CA ASN A 552 -32.46 21.59 4.22
C ASN A 552 -32.64 20.13 4.71
N GLN A 553 -31.68 19.25 4.45
CA GLN A 553 -31.75 17.84 4.84
C GLN A 553 -30.92 17.59 6.11
N VAL A 554 -31.40 16.69 6.96
CA VAL A 554 -30.67 16.24 8.15
C VAL A 554 -30.32 14.77 7.96
N HIS A 555 -29.04 14.46 8.08
CA HIS A 555 -28.50 13.10 7.99
C HIS A 555 -28.18 12.60 9.39
N ILE A 556 -28.59 11.37 9.69
CA ILE A 556 -28.39 10.77 11.02
C ILE A 556 -27.42 9.60 10.90
N TYR A 557 -26.34 9.69 11.67
CA TYR A 557 -25.24 8.75 11.70
C TYR A 557 -25.20 8.04 13.04
N TYR A 558 -25.03 6.72 13.02
CA TYR A 558 -24.98 5.89 14.22
C TYR A 558 -23.63 5.18 14.36
N GLY A 559 -23.11 5.14 15.60
CA GLY A 559 -21.88 4.43 15.96
C GLY A 559 -20.62 4.96 15.28
N VAL A 560 -20.52 6.27 15.12
CA VAL A 560 -19.33 6.96 14.60
C VAL A 560 -18.21 6.88 15.64
N THR A 561 -17.00 6.50 15.24
CA THR A 561 -15.82 6.44 16.12
C THR A 561 -15.02 7.73 16.06
N ASP A 562 -14.17 7.98 17.07
CA ASP A 562 -13.21 9.10 17.09
C ASP A 562 -12.38 9.20 15.80
N SER A 563 -11.98 8.06 15.22
CA SER A 563 -11.23 8.01 13.96
C SER A 563 -12.02 8.39 12.71
N GLY A 564 -13.36 8.38 12.78
CA GLY A 564 -14.24 8.73 11.67
C GLY A 564 -14.71 10.18 11.66
N LEU A 565 -14.29 10.97 12.65
CA LEU A 565 -14.60 12.40 12.75
C LEU A 565 -13.49 13.21 12.06
N SER A 566 -13.86 14.27 11.34
CA SER A 566 -12.90 15.27 10.85
C SER A 566 -12.33 16.09 12.02
N ASP A 567 -11.20 16.78 11.80
CA ASP A 567 -10.62 17.67 12.82
C ASP A 567 -11.62 18.76 13.27
N GLY A 568 -12.49 19.22 12.35
CA GLY A 568 -13.59 20.14 12.64
C GLY A 568 -14.68 19.52 13.52
N MET A 569 -15.12 18.29 13.21
CA MET A 569 -16.09 17.57 14.04
C MET A 569 -15.52 17.20 15.42
N LEU A 570 -14.23 16.83 15.49
CA LEU A 570 -13.54 16.51 16.74
C LEU A 570 -13.50 17.72 17.69
N ALA A 571 -13.26 18.93 17.16
CA ALA A 571 -13.29 20.15 17.96
C ALA A 571 -14.69 20.42 18.53
N LEU A 572 -15.75 20.25 17.70
CA LEU A 572 -17.15 20.48 18.10
C LEU A 572 -17.64 19.45 19.14
N VAL A 573 -17.28 18.18 18.95
CA VAL A 573 -17.62 17.09 19.89
C VAL A 573 -16.78 17.19 21.18
N GLY A 574 -15.59 17.79 21.10
CA GLY A 574 -14.71 18.07 22.24
C GLY A 574 -15.17 19.25 23.10
N ASP A 575 -15.68 20.33 22.51
CA ASP A 575 -16.18 21.49 23.27
C ASP A 575 -17.48 21.18 24.03
N ALA A 576 -18.32 20.28 23.51
CA ALA A 576 -19.48 19.71 24.22
C ALA A 576 -19.11 18.88 25.47
N THR A 577 -17.81 18.69 25.77
CA THR A 577 -17.34 18.03 27.01
C THR A 577 -16.90 19.00 28.11
N ARG A 578 -16.89 20.32 27.85
CA ARG A 578 -16.47 21.36 28.82
C ARG A 578 -17.61 22.17 29.43
N GLU A 579 -18.84 21.99 28.97
CA GLU A 579 -20.09 22.42 29.64
C GLU A 579 -20.74 21.23 30.34
#